data_AF-A0A502GCT5-F1
#
_entry.id   AF-A0A502GCT5-F1
#
_cell.length_a   1.000
_cell.length_b   1.000
_cell.length_c   1.000
_cell.angle_alpha   90.00
_cell.angle_beta   90.00
_cell.angle_gamma   90.00
#
_symmetry.space_group_name_H-M   'P 1'
#
loop_
_entity.id
_entity.type
_entity.pdbx_description
1 polymer ?
#
loop_
_entity_poly.entity_id
_entity_poly.type
_entity_poly.pdbx_seq_one_letter_code
_entity_poly.pdbx_strand_id
1 'polypeptide(L)'
;MIGITPVFHALAGGPLRLVGTGGLAAAMGFARASAAAALGADGTTLQSFASNAPRLQGTAQRLLVEGARTNVVLNSRFGGAVNGIVGSGGVFPSGFGFSGTATREIVGSGVEDGLPYVDLRVAGDTAASYLNLTGNLSGAAAGSNGWPAFSPGWSAGARRGSSGSRWS
;
A
#
# COMPACT_ATOMS: atom_id res chain seq x y z
N MET A 1 0.59 15.73 44.63
CA MET A 1 -0.12 14.86 43.65
C MET A 1 0.25 13.42 43.95
N ILE A 2 -0.64 12.66 44.58
CA ILE A 2 -0.43 11.22 44.78
C ILE A 2 -0.92 10.54 43.50
N GLY A 3 0.01 10.09 42.66
CA GLY A 3 -0.31 9.27 41.50
C GLY A 3 -0.67 7.87 41.97
N ILE A 4 -1.96 7.54 41.94
CA ILE A 4 -2.42 6.17 42.13
C ILE A 4 -2.01 5.34 40.92
N THR A 5 -0.95 4.54 41.05
CA THR A 5 -0.63 3.49 40.08
C THR A 5 -1.77 2.48 40.13
N PRO A 6 -2.54 2.26 39.04
CA PRO A 6 -3.57 1.23 39.06
C PRO A 6 -2.89 -0.13 39.23
N VAL A 7 -3.14 -0.78 40.37
CA VAL A 7 -2.73 -2.16 40.62
C VAL A 7 -3.85 -3.06 40.10
N PHE A 8 -3.60 -3.74 38.99
CA PHE A 8 -4.50 -4.76 38.47
C PHE A 8 -4.28 -6.06 39.27
N HIS A 9 -5.13 -6.31 40.27
CA HIS A 9 -5.18 -7.60 40.95
C HIS A 9 -5.97 -8.61 40.11
N ALA A 10 -5.36 -9.77 39.81
CA ALA A 10 -6.15 -10.93 39.42
C ALA A 10 -6.97 -11.35 40.66
N LEU A 11 -8.30 -11.27 40.58
CA LEU A 11 -9.23 -11.56 41.67
C LEU A 11 -9.11 -13.01 42.23
N ALA A 12 -8.28 -13.85 41.62
CA ALA A 12 -8.04 -15.23 42.03
C ALA A 12 -6.59 -15.67 41.79
N GLY A 13 -5.59 -14.94 42.31
CA GLY A 13 -4.20 -15.42 42.53
C GLY A 13 -3.39 -15.98 41.35
N GLY A 14 -3.95 -16.04 40.15
CA GLY A 14 -3.36 -16.61 38.94
C GLY A 14 -2.82 -15.54 37.99
N PRO A 15 -2.09 -15.95 36.94
CA PRO A 15 -1.57 -15.03 35.94
C PRO A 15 -2.71 -14.30 35.24
N LEU A 16 -2.58 -12.98 35.11
CA LEU A 16 -3.50 -12.15 34.35
C LEU A 16 -3.40 -12.52 32.86
N ARG A 17 -4.42 -13.21 32.33
CA ARG A 17 -4.48 -13.54 30.91
C ARG A 17 -4.95 -12.34 30.11
N LEU A 18 -3.99 -11.65 29.50
CA LEU A 18 -4.24 -10.46 28.68
C LEU A 18 -4.68 -10.81 27.25
N VAL A 19 -4.19 -11.93 26.73
CA VAL A 19 -4.49 -12.43 25.38
C VAL A 19 -4.95 -13.88 25.49
N GLY A 20 -6.11 -14.21 24.91
CA GLY A 20 -6.67 -15.55 24.99
C GLY A 20 -7.49 -15.95 23.78
N THR A 21 -7.83 -17.24 23.76
CA THR A 21 -8.81 -17.81 22.85
C THR A 21 -10.17 -17.19 23.17
N GLY A 22 -10.68 -16.35 22.27
CA GLY A 22 -11.96 -15.65 22.45
C GLY A 22 -11.86 -14.16 22.81
N GLY A 23 -10.65 -13.58 22.89
CA GLY A 23 -10.52 -12.13 22.93
C GLY A 23 -9.35 -11.58 23.76
N LEU A 24 -9.37 -10.26 23.90
CA LEU A 24 -8.39 -9.48 24.64
C LEU A 24 -9.02 -9.04 25.97
N ALA A 25 -8.23 -8.99 27.04
CA ALA A 25 -8.70 -8.46 28.30
C ALA A 25 -9.06 -6.97 28.15
N ALA A 26 -10.18 -6.54 28.74
CA ALA A 26 -10.63 -5.14 28.69
C ALA A 26 -9.63 -4.14 29.30
N ALA A 27 -8.70 -4.62 30.13
CA ALA A 27 -7.61 -3.82 30.69
C ALA A 27 -6.50 -3.48 29.68
N MET A 28 -6.52 -4.06 28.48
CA MET A 28 -5.51 -3.79 27.45
C MET A 28 -5.85 -2.54 26.65
N GLY A 29 -5.04 -1.50 26.82
CA GLY A 29 -5.04 -0.32 25.96
C GLY A 29 -4.11 -0.52 24.75
N PHE A 30 -4.50 0.02 23.60
CA PHE A 30 -3.64 0.11 22.41
C PHE A 30 -3.37 1.58 22.11
N ALA A 31 -2.10 1.92 21.91
CA ALA A 31 -1.68 3.24 21.49
C ALA A 31 -1.06 3.15 20.10
N ARG A 32 -1.80 3.59 19.08
CA ARG A 32 -1.31 3.73 17.71
C ARG A 32 -1.91 4.98 17.09
N ALA A 33 -1.04 5.88 16.63
CA ALA A 33 -1.42 7.19 16.13
C ALA A 33 -2.27 7.15 14.85
N SER A 34 -2.15 6.10 14.04
CA SER A 34 -2.78 6.02 12.72
C SER A 34 -3.47 4.68 12.46
N ALA A 35 -4.36 4.65 11.47
CA ALA A 35 -4.88 3.41 10.91
C ALA A 35 -3.76 2.58 10.27
N ALA A 36 -3.89 1.25 10.29
CA ALA A 36 -2.88 0.34 9.73
C ALA A 36 -3.53 -0.89 9.11
N ALA A 37 -2.83 -1.52 8.16
CA ALA A 37 -3.27 -2.76 7.52
C ALA A 37 -2.70 -4.00 8.23
N ALA A 38 -3.41 -5.11 8.15
CA ALA A 38 -2.94 -6.46 8.50
C ALA A 38 -3.76 -7.49 7.72
N LEU A 39 -3.30 -8.74 7.61
CA LEU A 39 -4.11 -9.81 7.00
C LEU A 39 -5.43 -10.00 7.76
N GLY A 40 -6.52 -10.12 7.03
CA GLY A 40 -7.83 -10.44 7.55
C GLY A 40 -7.93 -11.87 8.08
N ALA A 41 -9.14 -12.23 8.54
CA ALA A 41 -9.41 -13.56 9.07
C ALA A 41 -9.27 -14.68 8.03
N ASP A 42 -9.30 -14.35 6.73
CA ASP A 42 -9.02 -15.28 5.63
C ASP A 42 -7.53 -15.60 5.47
N GLY A 43 -6.65 -14.78 6.07
CA GLY A 43 -5.20 -14.92 5.93
C GLY A 43 -4.64 -14.52 4.57
N THR A 44 -5.48 -13.98 3.67
CA THR A 44 -5.09 -13.67 2.29
C THR A 44 -5.34 -12.22 1.92
N THR A 45 -6.41 -11.60 2.41
CA THR A 45 -6.71 -10.20 2.10
C THR A 45 -6.18 -9.27 3.17
N LEU A 46 -5.73 -8.08 2.80
CA LEU A 46 -5.39 -7.02 3.75
C LEU A 46 -6.63 -6.25 4.18
N GLN A 47 -6.76 -6.02 5.48
CA GLN A 47 -7.84 -5.25 6.08
C GLN A 47 -7.31 -4.03 6.82
N SER A 48 -8.05 -2.94 6.79
CA SER A 48 -7.71 -1.72 7.53
C SER A 48 -8.26 -1.76 8.95
N PHE A 49 -7.43 -1.38 9.91
CA PHE A 49 -7.79 -1.27 11.32
C PHE A 49 -7.63 0.17 11.78
N ALA A 50 -8.64 0.68 12.49
CA ALA A 50 -8.65 2.03 13.04
C ALA A 50 -7.53 2.26 14.07
N SER A 51 -7.10 3.51 14.26
CA SER A 51 -6.16 3.89 15.32
C SER A 51 -6.60 3.33 16.67
N ASN A 52 -5.64 2.92 17.50
CA ASN A 52 -5.90 2.30 18.82
C ASN A 52 -6.78 1.02 18.79
N ALA A 53 -7.07 0.44 17.63
CA ALA A 53 -7.71 -0.87 17.55
C ALA A 53 -6.65 -2.00 17.52
N PRO A 54 -6.89 -3.12 18.23
CA PRO A 54 -6.07 -4.32 18.09
C PRO A 54 -6.13 -4.85 16.66
N ARG A 55 -5.02 -5.44 16.20
CA ARG A 55 -4.95 -6.17 14.94
C ARG A 55 -4.79 -7.65 15.24
N LEU A 56 -5.87 -8.41 15.04
CA LEU A 56 -5.86 -9.86 15.09
C LEU A 56 -5.69 -10.35 13.65
N GLN A 57 -4.50 -10.87 13.34
CA GLN A 57 -4.09 -11.10 11.95
C GLN A 57 -4.16 -12.58 11.56
N GLY A 58 -4.66 -12.83 10.35
CA GLY A 58 -4.67 -14.14 9.70
C GLY A 58 -5.71 -15.10 10.24
N THR A 59 -5.75 -16.31 9.67
CA THR A 59 -6.67 -17.39 10.07
C THR A 59 -6.55 -17.79 11.53
N ALA A 60 -5.35 -17.69 12.10
CA ALA A 60 -5.09 -17.97 13.51
C ALA A 60 -5.45 -16.79 14.45
N GLN A 61 -5.89 -15.65 13.92
CA GLN A 61 -6.27 -14.43 14.65
C GLN A 61 -5.25 -14.02 15.74
N ARG A 62 -3.96 -14.06 15.41
CA ARG A 62 -2.90 -13.73 16.36
C ARG A 62 -2.81 -12.23 16.55
N LEU A 63 -2.59 -11.78 17.79
CA LEU A 63 -2.34 -10.37 18.07
C LEU A 63 -1.04 -9.93 17.39
N LEU A 64 -1.15 -8.97 16.49
CA LEU A 64 0.01 -8.32 15.88
C LEU A 64 0.55 -7.24 16.83
N VAL A 65 1.79 -7.43 17.26
CA VAL A 65 2.55 -6.47 18.07
C VAL A 65 3.75 -5.99 17.26
N GLU A 66 3.79 -4.70 16.96
CA GLU A 66 4.91 -4.07 16.25
C GLU A 66 5.23 -2.72 16.88
N GLY A 67 6.48 -2.28 16.71
CA GLY A 67 6.90 -0.94 17.13
C GLY A 67 6.23 0.16 16.31
N ALA A 68 6.19 1.37 16.86
CA ALA A 68 5.76 2.54 16.10
C ALA A 68 6.70 2.78 14.91
N ARG A 69 6.13 2.93 13.71
CA ARG A 69 6.85 3.22 12.47
C ARG A 69 6.15 4.34 11.72
N THR A 70 6.95 5.15 11.02
CA THR A 70 6.45 6.17 10.10
C THR A 70 6.42 5.56 8.70
N ASN A 71 5.26 5.62 8.04
CA ASN A 71 5.19 5.30 6.62
C ASN A 71 5.88 6.41 5.82
N VAL A 72 6.89 6.06 5.04
CA VAL A 72 7.62 7.01 4.19
C VAL A 72 6.99 7.16 2.81
N VAL A 73 6.06 6.27 2.43
CA VAL A 73 5.29 6.39 1.19
C VAL A 73 3.99 7.13 1.52
N LEU A 74 3.90 8.40 1.14
CA LEU A 74 2.82 9.29 1.59
C LEU A 74 1.43 8.87 1.11
N ASN A 75 1.34 8.33 -0.11
CA ASN A 75 0.08 7.88 -0.69
C ASN A 75 0.18 6.44 -1.20
N SER A 76 0.53 5.51 -0.30
CA SER A 76 0.57 4.06 -0.61
C SER A 76 -0.78 3.48 -1.01
N ARG A 77 -1.87 4.23 -0.84
CA ARG A 77 -3.24 3.82 -1.15
C ARG A 77 -3.73 4.28 -2.52
N PHE A 78 -2.90 5.00 -3.28
CA PHE A 78 -3.25 5.55 -4.59
C PHE A 78 -4.55 6.37 -4.60
N GLY A 79 -4.82 7.10 -3.51
CA GLY A 79 -5.98 7.99 -3.43
C GLY A 79 -5.84 9.20 -4.35
N GLY A 80 -6.96 9.69 -4.88
CA GLY A 80 -7.02 10.91 -5.72
C GLY A 80 -6.84 10.67 -7.22
N ALA A 81 -6.73 9.42 -7.67
CA ALA A 81 -6.73 9.11 -9.10
C ALA A 81 -8.12 9.33 -9.72
N VAL A 82 -8.14 9.76 -10.97
CA VAL A 82 -9.36 9.92 -11.78
C VAL A 82 -9.13 9.27 -13.13
N ASN A 83 -10.06 8.41 -13.56
CA ASN A 83 -9.99 7.71 -14.83
C ASN A 83 -9.97 8.69 -16.01
N GLY A 84 -9.23 8.33 -17.05
CA GLY A 84 -9.12 9.09 -18.29
C GLY A 84 -7.69 9.47 -18.64
N ILE A 85 -7.53 10.15 -19.77
CA ILE A 85 -6.23 10.61 -20.27
C ILE A 85 -5.73 11.74 -19.38
N VAL A 86 -4.51 11.59 -18.87
CA VAL A 86 -3.89 12.59 -18.00
C VAL A 86 -3.65 13.87 -18.79
N GLY A 87 -4.20 14.99 -18.28
CA GLY A 87 -4.23 16.28 -18.99
C GLY A 87 -5.48 16.50 -19.86
N SER A 88 -6.37 15.51 -19.94
CA SER A 88 -7.66 15.57 -20.65
C SER A 88 -8.77 14.87 -19.84
N GLY A 89 -8.84 15.16 -18.54
CA GLY A 89 -9.86 14.65 -17.62
C GLY A 89 -9.38 13.57 -16.65
N GLY A 90 -8.29 12.86 -16.97
CA GLY A 90 -7.63 11.93 -16.05
C GLY A 90 -6.65 12.62 -15.10
N VAL A 91 -6.48 12.06 -13.91
CA VAL A 91 -5.60 12.59 -12.86
C VAL A 91 -4.85 11.44 -12.20
N PHE A 92 -3.53 11.56 -12.06
CA PHE A 92 -2.73 10.61 -11.27
C PHE A 92 -3.13 10.65 -9.78
N PRO A 93 -2.89 9.57 -9.03
CA PRO A 93 -3.05 9.63 -7.58
C PRO A 93 -2.24 10.79 -6.98
N SER A 94 -2.73 11.35 -5.88
CA SER A 94 -2.14 12.53 -5.25
C SER A 94 -0.67 12.29 -4.87
N GLY A 95 0.22 13.20 -5.26
CA GLY A 95 1.66 13.08 -5.01
C GLY A 95 2.38 12.11 -5.95
N PHE A 96 1.73 11.62 -7.00
CA PHE A 96 2.40 10.89 -8.07
C PHE A 96 2.59 11.80 -9.29
N GLY A 97 3.66 11.52 -10.03
CA GLY A 97 4.05 12.32 -11.17
C GLY A 97 4.68 11.47 -12.26
N PHE A 98 4.73 12.03 -13.45
CA PHE A 98 5.27 11.38 -14.62
C PHE A 98 6.06 12.39 -15.45
N SER A 99 7.26 12.01 -15.89
CA SER A 99 8.02 12.78 -16.89
C SER A 99 8.28 11.96 -18.16
N GLY A 100 8.13 12.59 -19.33
CA GLY A 100 8.30 11.98 -20.65
C GLY A 100 7.32 12.58 -21.68
N THR A 101 7.32 12.06 -22.91
CA THR A 101 6.44 12.50 -24.01
C THR A 101 5.29 11.54 -24.31
N ALA A 102 5.33 10.31 -23.79
CA ALA A 102 4.26 9.32 -23.97
C ALA A 102 2.91 9.82 -23.45
N THR A 103 1.80 9.42 -24.04
CA THR A 103 0.44 9.59 -23.52
C THR A 103 0.22 8.68 -22.31
N ARG A 104 -0.50 9.16 -21.29
CA ARG A 104 -0.88 8.37 -20.12
C ARG A 104 -2.38 8.40 -19.91
N GLU A 105 -2.92 7.28 -19.48
CA GLU A 105 -4.33 7.12 -19.17
C GLU A 105 -4.46 6.31 -17.88
N ILE A 106 -5.27 6.82 -16.96
CA ILE A 106 -5.79 6.04 -15.85
C ILE A 106 -6.95 5.22 -16.39
N VAL A 107 -6.74 3.92 -16.57
CA VAL A 107 -7.77 3.03 -17.16
C VAL A 107 -8.77 2.60 -16.10
N GLY A 108 -8.31 2.45 -14.86
CA GLY A 108 -9.09 1.93 -13.75
C GLY A 108 -8.47 2.23 -12.41
N SER A 109 -9.29 2.13 -11.37
CA SER A 109 -8.85 2.06 -9.98
C SER A 109 -9.69 1.00 -9.28
N GLY A 110 -9.09 0.22 -8.40
CA GLY A 110 -9.78 -0.88 -7.75
C GLY A 110 -9.11 -1.30 -6.46
N VAL A 111 -9.55 -2.43 -5.93
CA VAL A 111 -8.96 -3.10 -4.77
C VAL A 111 -8.72 -4.56 -5.14
N GLU A 112 -7.50 -5.03 -4.96
CA GLU A 112 -7.09 -6.42 -5.16
C GLU A 112 -6.42 -6.90 -3.87
N ASP A 113 -6.85 -8.04 -3.32
CA ASP A 113 -6.37 -8.56 -2.04
C ASP A 113 -6.40 -7.54 -0.88
N GLY A 114 -7.35 -6.60 -0.91
CA GLY A 114 -7.47 -5.53 0.07
C GLY A 114 -6.47 -4.37 -0.11
N LEU A 115 -5.64 -4.43 -1.14
CA LEU A 115 -4.76 -3.34 -1.56
C LEU A 115 -5.42 -2.52 -2.67
N PRO A 116 -5.56 -1.20 -2.50
CA PRO A 116 -6.01 -0.35 -3.59
C PRO A 116 -4.94 -0.28 -4.68
N TYR A 117 -5.38 -0.26 -5.94
CA TYR A 117 -4.52 -0.14 -7.11
C TYR A 117 -5.09 0.85 -8.12
N VAL A 118 -4.23 1.26 -9.05
CA VAL A 118 -4.59 2.07 -10.22
C VAL A 118 -3.94 1.45 -11.45
N ASP A 119 -4.75 1.25 -12.49
CA ASP A 119 -4.30 0.73 -13.78
C ASP A 119 -3.86 1.87 -14.69
N LEU A 120 -2.64 1.74 -15.20
CA LEU A 120 -2.00 2.74 -16.03
C LEU A 120 -1.76 2.19 -17.43
N ARG A 121 -2.28 2.89 -18.43
CA ARG A 121 -1.91 2.69 -19.82
C ARG A 121 -0.95 3.79 -20.25
N VAL A 122 0.16 3.38 -20.86
CA VAL A 122 1.18 4.28 -21.39
C VAL A 122 1.36 3.97 -22.88
N ALA A 123 1.30 4.99 -23.71
CA ALA A 123 1.51 4.87 -25.16
C ALA A 123 2.53 5.93 -25.61
N GLY A 124 3.65 5.49 -26.20
CA GLY A 124 4.71 6.39 -26.66
C GLY A 124 5.30 5.94 -27.99
N ASP A 125 6.14 6.79 -28.58
CA ASP A 125 6.94 6.47 -29.76
C ASP A 125 8.37 6.05 -29.37
N THR A 126 9.17 5.65 -30.37
CA THR A 126 10.55 5.22 -30.15
C THR A 126 11.51 6.37 -29.81
N ALA A 127 11.04 7.62 -29.70
CA ALA A 127 11.90 8.77 -29.40
C ALA A 127 12.21 8.90 -27.89
N ALA A 128 11.42 8.27 -27.01
CA ALA A 128 11.67 8.28 -25.57
C ALA A 128 12.57 7.11 -25.15
N SER A 129 13.75 7.40 -24.60
CA SER A 129 14.70 6.38 -24.12
C SER A 129 14.32 5.76 -22.77
N TYR A 130 13.46 6.43 -21.99
CA TYR A 130 12.99 5.93 -20.70
C TYR A 130 11.67 6.57 -20.27
N LEU A 131 10.97 5.86 -19.40
CA LEU A 131 9.72 6.26 -18.75
C LEU A 131 10.01 6.48 -17.27
N ASN A 132 9.70 7.66 -16.72
CA ASN A 132 9.86 7.90 -15.29
C ASN A 132 8.50 8.12 -14.61
N LEU A 133 8.09 7.13 -13.81
CA LEU A 133 6.98 7.27 -12.87
C LEU A 133 7.56 7.56 -11.49
N THR A 134 7.05 8.62 -10.87
CA THR A 134 7.51 9.10 -9.56
C THR A 134 6.34 9.06 -8.58
N GLY A 135 6.63 8.66 -7.35
CA GLY A 135 5.74 8.80 -6.20
C GLY A 135 6.41 9.63 -5.12
N ASN A 136 5.63 10.39 -4.36
CA ASN A 136 6.16 11.24 -3.31
C ASN A 136 6.47 10.41 -2.05
N LEU A 137 7.71 10.51 -1.58
CA LEU A 137 8.19 9.90 -0.34
C LEU A 137 8.42 11.01 0.70
N SER A 138 7.94 10.84 1.93
CA SER A 138 8.27 11.76 3.03
C SER A 138 9.54 11.33 3.74
N GLY A 139 10.54 12.20 3.77
CA GLY A 139 11.86 11.92 4.33
C GLY A 139 12.77 11.26 3.30
N ALA A 140 14.04 11.64 3.29
CA ALA A 140 15.04 11.25 2.31
C ALA A 140 15.24 9.72 2.18
N ALA A 141 14.37 9.09 1.40
CA ALA A 141 14.61 7.84 0.70
C ALA A 141 14.19 8.02 -0.77
N ALA A 142 14.47 9.21 -1.34
CA ALA A 142 14.52 9.39 -2.79
C ALA A 142 15.75 8.63 -3.32
N GLY A 143 15.71 7.31 -3.20
CA GLY A 143 16.55 6.43 -3.97
C GLY A 143 16.13 6.61 -5.42
N SER A 144 17.01 7.20 -6.20
CA SER A 144 17.01 7.14 -7.65
C SER A 144 16.52 5.78 -8.15
N ASN A 145 15.48 5.80 -8.99
CA ASN A 145 15.04 4.72 -9.86
C ASN A 145 14.71 3.39 -9.16
N GLY A 146 13.46 3.23 -8.73
CA GLY A 146 12.91 1.91 -8.46
C GLY A 146 11.83 1.94 -7.40
N TRP A 147 10.58 1.74 -7.80
CA TRP A 147 9.56 1.47 -6.81
C TRP A 147 9.71 0.03 -6.33
N PRO A 148 9.58 -0.23 -5.03
CA PRO A 148 9.67 -1.58 -4.48
C PRO A 148 8.43 -2.45 -4.73
N ALA A 149 7.40 -1.95 -5.43
CA ALA A 149 6.08 -2.58 -5.48
C ALA A 149 5.66 -3.16 -6.85
N PHE A 150 6.49 -3.04 -7.89
CA PHE A 150 6.24 -3.74 -9.15
C PHE A 150 7.33 -4.78 -9.39
N SER A 151 6.94 -6.06 -9.39
CA SER A 151 7.70 -7.11 -10.06
C SER A 151 7.72 -6.76 -11.56
N PRO A 152 8.88 -6.49 -12.19
CA PRO A 152 8.93 -6.27 -13.63
C PRO A 152 8.81 -7.63 -14.31
N GLY A 153 7.58 -8.14 -14.42
CA GLY A 153 7.22 -9.36 -15.14
C GLY A 153 6.78 -9.12 -16.58
N TRP A 154 6.95 -7.90 -17.11
CA TRP A 154 6.60 -7.56 -18.49
C TRP A 154 7.85 -7.09 -19.24
N SER A 155 8.51 -8.02 -19.93
CA SER A 155 9.31 -7.66 -21.10
C SER A 155 8.34 -7.40 -22.25
N ALA A 156 8.01 -6.13 -22.49
CA ALA A 156 7.40 -5.72 -23.74
C ALA A 156 8.46 -5.88 -24.85
N GLY A 157 8.62 -7.11 -25.35
CA GLY A 157 9.39 -7.38 -26.54
C GLY A 157 8.70 -6.69 -27.72
N ALA A 158 9.25 -5.57 -28.18
CA ALA A 158 8.88 -4.99 -29.45
C ALA A 158 9.13 -6.05 -30.54
N ARG A 159 8.09 -6.79 -30.96
CA ARG A 159 8.17 -7.61 -32.16
C ARG A 159 8.33 -6.68 -33.34
N ARG A 160 9.56 -6.55 -33.81
CA ARG A 160 9.90 -5.93 -35.08
C ARG A 160 9.22 -6.72 -36.19
N GLY A 161 8.06 -6.26 -36.65
CA GLY A 161 7.49 -6.71 -37.91
C GLY A 161 8.44 -6.31 -39.02
N SER A 162 9.29 -7.23 -39.48
CA SER A 162 10.08 -7.01 -40.68
C SER A 162 9.14 -7.08 -41.88
N SER A 163 8.67 -5.93 -42.35
CA SER A 163 8.08 -5.81 -43.69
C SER A 163 9.20 -6.01 -44.72
N GLY A 164 9.40 -7.26 -45.13
CA GLY A 164 10.23 -7.58 -46.30
C GLY A 164 9.50 -7.11 -47.56
N SER A 165 9.99 -6.04 -48.16
CA SER A 165 9.66 -5.61 -49.51
C SER A 165 10.08 -6.69 -50.50
N ARG A 166 9.13 -7.25 -51.26
CA ARG A 166 9.43 -7.94 -52.52
C ARG A 166 9.20 -6.94 -53.65
N TRP A 167 10.31 -6.42 -54.18
CA TRP A 167 10.40 -5.90 -55.54
C TRP A 167 11.17 -6.93 -56.38
N SER A 168 10.72 -7.07 -57.63
CA SER A 168 11.06 -8.03 -58.69
C SER A 168 10.66 -9.49 -58.45
#